data_AF-A0AAW5ECR6-F1
#
_entry.id   AF-A0AAW5ECR6-F1
#
_cell.length_a   1.000
_cell.length_b   1.000
_cell.length_c   1.000
_cell.angle_alpha   90.00
_cell.angle_beta   90.00
_cell.angle_gamma   90.00
#
_symmetry.space_group_name_H-M   'P 1'
#
loop_
_entity.id
_entity.type
_entity.pdbx_description
1 polymer ?
#
loop_
_entity_poly.entity_id
_entity_poly.type
_entity_poly.pdbx_seq_one_letter_code
_entity_poly.pdbx_strand_id
1 'polypeptide(L)'
;CFCTEEELEAKKELAKKQGKAYRYEGTCQNLTDIDVLKCEKPFVIRLKKPTHTMKFTDFIKGELSFEPENIDSFVIMRTDKTPTYNFACAVDDM
;
A
#
# COMPACT_ATOMS: atom_id res chain seq x y z
N CYS A 1 -3.27 8.64 3.07
CA CYS A 1 -3.44 8.68 1.60
C CYS A 1 -4.84 9.18 1.29
N PHE A 2 -4.94 10.30 0.56
CA PHE A 2 -6.18 11.02 0.28
C PHE A 2 -6.70 10.79 -1.15
N CYS A 3 -6.09 9.86 -1.90
CA CYS A 3 -6.54 9.55 -3.26
C CYS A 3 -7.97 9.01 -3.23
N THR A 4 -8.83 9.55 -4.09
CA THR A 4 -10.22 9.10 -4.20
C THR A 4 -10.31 7.75 -4.91
N GLU A 5 -11.43 7.06 -4.71
CA GLU A 5 -11.68 5.80 -5.42
C GLU A 5 -11.69 6.00 -6.94
N GLU A 6 -12.29 7.10 -7.41
CA GLU A 6 -12.35 7.49 -8.82
C GLU A 6 -10.94 7.71 -9.42
N GLU A 7 -10.06 8.44 -8.70
CA GLU A 7 -8.67 8.65 -9.13
C GLU A 7 -7.91 7.33 -9.26
N LEU A 8 -8.08 6.44 -8.28
CA LEU A 8 -7.41 5.14 -8.27
C LEU A 8 -7.96 4.23 -9.37
N GLU A 9 -9.26 4.25 -9.63
CA GLU A 9 -9.89 3.44 -10.67
C GLU A 9 -9.49 3.91 -12.07
N ALA A 10 -9.42 5.23 -12.29
CA ALA A 10 -8.91 5.78 -13.54
C ALA A 10 -7.46 5.32 -13.82
N LYS A 11 -6.60 5.29 -12.80
CA LYS A 11 -5.23 4.78 -12.93
C LYS A 11 -5.17 3.27 -13.18
N LYS A 12 -6.05 2.48 -12.55
CA LYS A 12 -6.15 1.03 -12.83
C LYS A 12 -6.55 0.76 -14.28
N GLU A 13 -7.57 1.45 -14.76
CA GLU A 13 -8.04 1.28 -16.14
C GLU A 13 -6.99 1.75 -17.16
N LEU A 14 -6.22 2.79 -16.85
CA LEU A 14 -5.07 3.19 -17.67
C LEU A 14 -4.00 2.09 -17.72
N ALA A 15 -3.61 1.53 -16.57
CA ALA A 15 -2.62 0.45 -16.50
C ALA A 15 -3.09 -0.79 -17.29
N LYS A 16 -4.37 -1.14 -17.16
CA LYS A 16 -5.02 -2.22 -17.91
C LYS A 16 -4.99 -1.99 -19.42
N LYS A 17 -5.34 -0.78 -19.89
CA LYS A 17 -5.24 -0.41 -21.32
C LYS A 17 -3.81 -0.49 -21.86
N GLN A 18 -2.82 -0.24 -21.01
CA GLN A 18 -1.40 -0.36 -21.35
C GLN A 18 -0.84 -1.79 -21.22
N GLY A 19 -1.65 -2.77 -20.79
CA GLY A 19 -1.20 -4.15 -20.56
C GLY A 19 -0.21 -4.29 -19.40
N LYS A 20 -0.20 -3.34 -18.45
CA LYS A 20 0.70 -3.33 -17.31
C LYS A 20 -0.04 -3.66 -16.02
N ALA A 21 0.64 -4.33 -15.09
CA ALA A 21 0.12 -4.52 -13.74
C ALA A 21 -0.02 -3.17 -13.04
N TYR A 22 -1.20 -2.90 -12.48
CA TYR A 22 -1.40 -1.70 -11.68
C TYR A 22 -0.60 -1.76 -10.38
N ARG A 23 0.09 -0.66 -10.07
CA ARG A 23 0.82 -0.45 -8.81
C ARG A 23 0.53 0.95 -8.31
N TYR A 24 0.36 1.11 -7.00
CA TYR A 24 0.20 2.46 -6.45
C TYR A 24 1.51 3.25 -6.57
N GLU A 25 1.43 4.43 -7.17
CA GLU A 25 2.58 5.28 -7.50
C GLU A 25 3.11 6.09 -6.29
N GLY A 26 2.47 5.97 -5.12
CA GLY A 26 2.90 6.74 -3.94
C GLY A 26 2.51 8.21 -3.98
N THR A 27 1.41 8.58 -4.65
CA THR A 27 0.97 9.97 -4.83
C THR A 27 0.91 10.77 -3.53
N CYS A 28 0.47 10.16 -2.43
CA CYS A 28 0.40 10.83 -1.11
C CYS A 28 1.61 10.52 -0.20
N GLN A 29 2.69 9.93 -0.71
CA GLN A 29 3.79 9.42 0.12
C GLN A 29 4.68 10.54 0.69
N ASN A 30 4.84 11.63 -0.05
CA ASN A 30 5.76 12.72 0.28
C ASN A 30 5.03 14.04 0.58
N LEU A 31 3.79 13.97 1.05
CA LEU A 31 3.05 15.15 1.51
C LEU A 31 3.73 15.73 2.74
N THR A 32 3.76 17.06 2.87
CA THR A 32 4.27 17.71 4.08
C THR A 32 3.24 17.60 5.21
N ASP A 33 3.69 17.73 6.46
CA ASP A 33 2.80 17.72 7.62
C ASP A 33 1.70 18.79 7.50
N ILE A 34 2.04 19.96 6.95
CA ILE A 34 1.11 21.06 6.73
C ILE A 34 0.03 20.66 5.71
N ASP A 35 0.41 20.00 4.61
CA ASP A 35 -0.54 19.54 3.59
C ASP A 35 -1.48 18.47 4.16
N VAL A 36 -0.94 17.56 4.98
CA VAL A 36 -1.72 16.50 5.64
C VAL A 36 -2.72 17.11 6.63
N LEU A 37 -2.28 18.03 7.49
CA LEU A 37 -3.12 18.66 8.51
C LEU A 37 -4.22 19.56 7.94
N LYS A 38 -3.99 20.17 6.77
CA LYS A 38 -4.98 21.00 6.09
C LYS A 38 -5.96 20.20 5.22
N CYS A 39 -5.70 18.92 4.98
CA CYS A 39 -6.52 18.09 4.11
C CYS A 39 -7.68 17.46 4.89
N GLU A 40 -8.89 17.98 4.69
CA GLU A 40 -10.11 17.44 5.30
C GLU A 40 -10.70 16.25 4.52
N LYS A 41 -10.06 15.83 3.41
CA LYS A 41 -10.56 14.71 2.61
C LYS A 41 -10.50 13.40 3.42
N PRO A 42 -11.45 12.48 3.20
CA PRO A 42 -11.34 11.12 3.71
C PRO A 42 -10.02 10.48 3.30
N PHE A 43 -9.46 9.65 4.16
CA PHE A 43 -8.16 9.04 3.93
C PHE A 43 -8.10 7.59 4.39
N VAL A 44 -7.23 6.84 3.73
CA VAL A 44 -6.78 5.52 4.14
C VAL A 44 -5.32 5.58 4.60
N ILE A 45 -4.90 4.66 5.46
CA ILE A 45 -3.48 4.46 5.79
C ILE A 45 -2.93 3.34 4.91
N ARG A 46 -1.79 3.60 4.28
CA ARG A 46 -1.07 2.63 3.46
C ARG A 46 0.29 2.34 4.08
N LEU A 47 0.76 1.11 3.92
CA LEU A 47 2.13 0.76 4.25
C LEU A 47 3.06 1.26 3.13
N LYS A 48 4.18 1.89 3.49
CA LYS A 48 5.19 2.33 2.53
C LYS A 48 5.89 1.10 1.92
N LYS A 49 6.21 1.16 0.63
CA LYS A 49 6.98 0.10 -0.04
C LYS A 49 8.35 -0.07 0.62
N PRO A 50 8.87 -1.30 0.73
CA PRO A 50 10.24 -1.51 1.14
C PRO A 50 11.20 -0.88 0.12
N THR A 51 12.40 -0.53 0.59
CA THR A 51 13.48 0.01 -0.26
C THR A 51 14.57 -1.03 -0.54
N HIS A 52 14.49 -2.20 0.09
CA HIS A 52 15.46 -3.28 -0.01
C HIS A 52 14.75 -4.63 -0.08
N THR A 53 15.41 -5.63 -0.63
CA THR A 53 14.91 -7.00 -0.73
C THR A 53 14.57 -7.56 0.66
N MET A 54 13.35 -8.09 0.78
CA MET A 54 12.88 -8.73 2.01
C MET A 54 13.17 -10.23 1.95
N LYS A 55 13.78 -10.78 3.00
CA LYS A 55 14.13 -12.20 3.08
C LYS A 55 13.68 -12.82 4.40
N PHE A 56 13.21 -14.06 4.33
CA PHE A 56 12.90 -14.87 5.50
C PHE A 56 13.00 -16.37 5.17
N THR A 57 13.17 -17.18 6.20
CA THR A 57 13.20 -18.65 6.06
C THR A 57 11.83 -19.20 6.43
N ASP A 58 11.12 -19.73 5.43
CA ASP A 58 9.90 -20.51 5.63
C ASP A 58 10.26 -21.95 6.03
N PHE A 59 9.50 -22.52 6.97
CA PHE A 59 9.78 -23.86 7.49
C PHE A 59 9.64 -24.97 6.45
N ILE A 60 8.80 -24.79 5.43
CA ILE A 60 8.53 -25.80 4.38
C ILE A 60 9.33 -25.46 3.11
N LYS A 61 9.33 -24.20 2.70
CA LYS A 61 9.90 -23.73 1.43
C LYS A 61 11.37 -23.32 1.52
N GLY A 62 11.93 -23.22 2.72
CA GLY A 62 13.30 -22.74 2.92
C GLY A 62 13.42 -21.23 2.75
N GLU A 63 14.56 -20.75 2.26
CA GLU A 63 14.81 -19.31 2.09
C GLU A 63 13.93 -18.71 0.99
N LEU A 64 13.16 -17.69 1.35
CA LEU A 64 12.34 -16.90 0.44
C LEU A 64 12.88 -15.47 0.37
N SER A 65 12.84 -14.90 -0.84
CA SER A 65 13.33 -13.55 -1.14
C SER A 65 12.32 -12.81 -2.02
N PHE A 66 11.98 -11.58 -1.64
CA PHE A 66 11.04 -10.72 -2.34
C PHE A 66 11.67 -9.37 -2.65
N GLU A 67 11.79 -9.07 -3.95
CA GLU A 67 12.30 -7.76 -4.40
C GLU A 67 11.31 -6.63 -4.09
N PRO A 68 11.79 -5.39 -3.86
CA PRO A 68 10.94 -4.24 -3.54
C PRO A 68 9.79 -4.01 -4.51
N GLU A 69 10.01 -4.25 -5.81
CA GLU A 69 9.03 -4.02 -6.87
C GLU A 69 7.85 -4.99 -6.81
N ASN A 70 8.02 -6.13 -6.12
CA ASN A 70 7.00 -7.14 -5.93
C ASN A 70 6.02 -6.78 -4.80
N ILE A 71 6.39 -5.83 -3.93
CA ILE A 71 5.60 -5.42 -2.76
C ILE A 71 5.04 -4.01 -3.00
N ASP A 72 3.71 -3.92 -3.16
CA ASP A 72 3.05 -2.64 -3.41
C ASP A 72 2.72 -1.89 -2.09
N SER A 73 2.40 -0.60 -2.19
CA SER A 73 1.92 0.19 -1.05
C SER A 73 0.42 -0.06 -0.84
N PHE A 74 0.12 -1.14 -0.13
CA PHE A 74 -1.24 -1.58 0.15
C PHE A 74 -1.86 -0.87 1.36
N VAL A 75 -3.20 -0.89 1.45
CA VAL A 75 -3.97 -0.28 2.53
C VAL A 75 -3.90 -1.16 3.78
N ILE A 76 -3.58 -0.56 4.93
CA ILE A 76 -3.58 -1.21 6.25
C ILE A 76 -4.75 -0.78 7.13
N MET A 77 -5.33 0.39 6.85
CA MET A 77 -6.52 0.88 7.54
C MET A 77 -7.42 1.62 6.55
N ARG A 78 -8.71 1.26 6.55
CA ARG A 78 -9.74 1.83 5.69
C ARG A 78 -10.21 3.20 6.21
N THR A 79 -11.03 3.87 5.41
CA THR A 79 -11.58 5.20 5.72
C THR A 79 -12.39 5.21 7.01
N ASP A 80 -13.15 4.14 7.26
CA ASP A 80 -13.95 3.89 8.47
C ASP A 80 -13.13 3.47 9.70
N LYS A 81 -11.80 3.54 9.61
CA LYS A 81 -10.84 3.15 10.65
C LYS A 81 -10.77 1.65 10.93
N THR A 82 -11.43 0.81 10.13
CA THR A 82 -11.26 -0.64 10.22
C THR A 82 -9.89 -1.06 9.70
N PRO A 83 -9.13 -1.91 10.42
CA PRO A 83 -7.89 -2.47 9.90
C PRO A 83 -8.17 -3.45 8.76
N THR A 84 -7.21 -3.61 7.85
CA THR A 84 -7.25 -4.69 6.87
C THR A 84 -6.73 -5.99 7.46
N TYR A 85 -7.09 -7.12 6.84
CA TYR A 85 -6.74 -8.45 7.33
C TYR A 85 -5.24 -8.61 7.64
N ASN A 86 -4.37 -8.24 6.68
CA ASN A 86 -2.92 -8.36 6.84
C ASN A 86 -2.39 -7.57 8.05
N PHE A 87 -2.98 -6.39 8.33
CA PHE A 87 -2.54 -5.55 9.44
C PHE A 87 -3.08 -6.05 10.78
N ALA A 88 -4.36 -6.42 10.85
CA ALA A 88 -4.95 -7.00 12.06
C ALA A 88 -4.23 -8.30 12.47
N CYS A 89 -4.08 -9.23 11.53
CA CYS A 89 -3.40 -10.52 11.74
C CYS A 89 -1.97 -10.32 12.27
N ALA A 90 -1.18 -9.43 11.65
CA ALA A 90 0.19 -9.17 12.08
C ALA A 90 0.31 -8.54 13.48
N VAL A 91 -0.70 -7.78 13.92
CA VAL A 91 -0.73 -7.17 15.26
C VAL A 91 -1.21 -8.17 16.31
N ASP A 92 -2.19 -9.02 15.97
CA ASP A 92 -2.74 -10.02 16.88
C ASP A 92 -1.75 -11.15 17.19
N ASP A 93 -0.82 -11.45 16.26
CA ASP A 93 0.21 -12.48 16.40
C ASP A 93 1.48 -12.02 17.15
N MET A 94 1.56 -10.76 17.62
CA MET A 94 2.74 -10.17 18.29
C MET A 94 2.97 -10.63 19.73
#